data_AF-A0A242K865-F1
#
_entry.id   AF-A0A242K865-F1
#
_cell.length_a   1.000
_cell.length_b   1.000
_cell.length_c   1.000
_cell.angle_alpha   90.00
_cell.angle_beta   90.00
_cell.angle_gamma   90.00
#
_symmetry.space_group_name_H-M   'P 1'
#
loop_
_entity.id
_entity.type
_entity.pdbx_description
1 polymer ?
#
loop_
_entity_poly.entity_id
_entity_poly.type
_entity_poly.pdbx_seq_one_letter_code
_entity_poly.pdbx_strand_id
1 'polypeptide(L)' 'MNLRRKREIEKIQNEMQELLERLEEIQEEEEEYRDNMPENLQESFRYEESEEASGNLDDAYSEIESAIETLQLITE' A
#
# COMPACT_ATOMS: atom_id res chain seq x y z
N MET A 1 1.11 23.51 -16.52
CA MET A 1 1.94 22.47 -17.18
C MET A 1 1.42 22.20 -18.59
N ASN A 2 2.20 21.62 -19.52
CA ASN A 2 1.71 21.32 -20.88
C ASN A 2 0.97 19.97 -20.94
N LEU A 3 0.13 19.79 -21.96
CA LEU A 3 -0.73 18.60 -22.13
C LEU A 3 0.04 17.28 -22.18
N ARG A 4 1.21 17.26 -22.83
CA ARG A 4 2.03 16.05 -22.89
C ARG A 4 2.47 15.62 -21.49
N ARG A 5 2.98 16.54 -20.68
CA ARG A 5 3.42 16.25 -19.31
C ARG A 5 2.25 15.89 -18.41
N LYS A 6 1.07 16.51 -18.58
CA LYS A 6 -0.15 16.18 -17.80
C LYS A 6 -0.54 14.72 -18.02
N ARG A 7 -0.56 14.25 -19.28
CA ARG A 7 -0.84 12.84 -19.61
C ARG A 7 0.17 11.84 -19.05
N GLU A 8 1.45 12.22 -18.98
CA GLU A 8 2.44 11.33 -18.35
C GLU A 8 2.23 11.27 -16.83
N ILE A 9 1.82 12.36 -16.18
CA ILE A 9 1.44 12.34 -14.76
C ILE A 9 0.19 11.47 -14.55
N GLU A 10 -0.84 11.60 -15.39
CA GLU A 10 -2.05 10.75 -15.30
C GLU A 10 -1.71 9.26 -15.41
N LYS A 11 -0.77 8.88 -16.28
CA LYS A 11 -0.30 7.48 -16.36
C LYS A 11 0.39 7.04 -15.07
N ILE A 12 1.26 7.88 -14.51
CA ILE A 12 1.93 7.58 -13.24
C ILE A 12 0.91 7.40 -12.12
N GLN A 13 -0.16 8.21 -12.08
CA GLN A 13 -1.24 8.05 -11.11
C GLN A 13 -1.95 6.71 -11.27
N ASN A 14 -2.27 6.30 -12.51
CA ASN A 14 -2.89 5.00 -12.74
C ASN A 14 -1.98 3.85 -12.31
N GLU A 15 -0.68 3.92 -12.63
CA GLU A 15 0.29 2.92 -12.17
C GLU A 15 0.38 2.88 -10.64
N MET A 16 0.31 4.02 -9.97
CA MET A 16 0.27 4.08 -8.50
C MET A 16 -1.02 3.50 -7.92
N GLN A 17 -2.18 3.69 -8.56
CA GLN A 17 -3.43 3.07 -8.16
C GLN A 17 -3.36 1.54 -8.27
N GLU A 18 -2.79 1.00 -9.36
CA GLU A 18 -2.54 -0.44 -9.50
C GLU A 18 -1.57 -0.96 -8.41
N LEU A 19 -0.63 -0.13 -7.94
CA LEU A 19 0.23 -0.51 -6.81
C LEU A 19 -0.51 -0.53 -5.48
N LEU A 20 -1.47 0.38 -5.25
CA LEU A 20 -2.32 0.36 -4.04
C LEU A 20 -3.16 -0.92 -3.99
N GLU A 21 -3.83 -1.30 -5.08
CA GLU A 21 -4.61 -2.54 -5.17
C GLU A 21 -3.75 -3.76 -4.82
N ARG A 22 -2.51 -3.81 -5.34
CA ARG A 22 -1.57 -4.90 -5.05
C ARG A 22 -1.04 -4.88 -3.61
N LEU A 23 -0.94 -3.71 -2.98
CA LEU A 23 -0.57 -3.61 -1.57
C LEU A 23 -1.70 -4.09 -0.68
N GLU A 24 -2.95 -3.73 -1.00
CA GLU A 24 -4.13 -4.24 -0.29
C GLU A 24 -4.21 -5.77 -0.36
N GLU A 25 -4.01 -6.37 -1.54
CA GLU A 25 -3.97 -7.84 -1.67
C GLU A 25 -2.93 -8.48 -0.74
N ILE A 26 -1.72 -7.91 -0.66
CA ILE A 26 -0.66 -8.43 0.21
C ILE A 26 -1.00 -8.21 1.69
N GLN A 27 -1.59 -7.07 2.03
CA GLN A 27 -2.04 -6.76 3.40
C GLN A 27 -3.09 -7.78 3.87
N GLU A 28 -4.08 -8.06 3.02
CA GLU A 28 -5.11 -9.07 3.30
C GLU A 28 -4.50 -10.47 3.48
N GLU A 29 -3.54 -10.86 2.64
CA GLU A 29 -2.83 -12.13 2.77
C GLU A 29 -2.05 -12.22 4.10
N GLU A 30 -1.39 -11.14 4.52
CA GLU A 30 -0.61 -11.09 5.75
C GLU A 30 -1.52 -11.12 7.01
N GLU A 31 -2.64 -10.41 6.96
CA GLU A 31 -3.67 -10.43 8.01
C GLU A 31 -4.32 -11.82 8.13
N GLU A 32 -4.70 -12.44 7.00
CA GLU A 32 -5.24 -13.80 6.99
C GLU A 32 -4.23 -14.82 7.54
N TYR A 33 -2.94 -14.69 7.19
CA TYR A 33 -1.89 -15.54 7.73
C TYR A 33 -1.76 -15.38 9.25
N ARG A 34 -1.84 -14.15 9.76
CA ARG A 34 -1.74 -13.85 11.19
C ARG A 34 -2.95 -14.35 11.97
N ASP A 35 -4.16 -14.13 11.46
CA ASP A 35 -5.42 -14.60 12.05
C ASP A 35 -5.48 -16.12 12.15
N ASN A 36 -4.89 -16.81 11.17
CA ASN A 36 -4.80 -18.26 11.16
C ASN A 36 -3.64 -18.81 12.03
N MET A 37 -2.84 -17.96 12.66
CA MET A 37 -1.70 -18.39 13.47
C MET A 37 -2.18 -19.02 14.80
N PRO A 38 -1.66 -20.21 15.18
CA PRO A 38 -1.96 -20.83 16.47
C PRO A 38 -1.66 -19.91 17.67
N GLU A 39 -2.53 -19.89 18.68
CA GLU A 39 -2.38 -19.06 19.90
C GLU A 39 -1.00 -19.19 20.56
N ASN A 40 -0.43 -20.40 20.58
CA ASN A 40 0.89 -20.64 21.17
C ASN A 40 2.06 -20.00 20.38
N LEU A 41 1.80 -19.46 19.19
CA LEU A 41 2.75 -18.74 18.36
C LEU A 41 2.45 -17.23 18.29
N GLN A 42 1.35 -16.76 18.86
CA GLN A 42 1.00 -15.33 18.88
C GLN A 42 1.93 -14.51 19.80
N GLU A 43 2.61 -15.14 20.76
CA GLU A 43 3.68 -14.52 21.56
C GLU A 43 5.08 -14.72 20.94
N SER A 44 5.15 -15.25 19.72
CA SER A 44 6.43 -15.52 19.06
C SER A 44 6.94 -14.31 18.30
N PHE A 45 8.26 -14.25 18.12
CA PHE A 45 8.91 -13.26 17.26
C PHE A 45 8.32 -13.22 15.84
N ARG A 46 7.82 -14.35 15.32
CA ARG A 46 7.19 -14.41 13.99
C ARG A 46 5.86 -13.68 13.92
N TYR A 47 5.11 -13.62 15.02
CA TYR A 47 3.87 -12.87 15.10
C TYR A 47 4.18 -11.36 15.14
N GLU A 48 5.16 -10.97 15.96
CA GLU A 48 5.65 -9.58 16.03
C GLU A 48 6.17 -9.08 14.67
N GLU A 49 6.97 -9.89 13.95
CA GLU A 49 7.42 -9.57 12.58
C GLU A 49 6.24 -9.39 11.60
N SER A 50 5.19 -10.21 11.74
CA SER A 50 3.99 -10.09 10.91
C SER A 50 3.25 -8.78 11.22
N GLU A 51 3.06 -8.44 12.50
CA GLU A 51 2.45 -7.17 12.91
C GLU A 51 3.23 -5.95 12.41
N GLU A 52 4.56 -5.99 12.52
CA GLU A 52 5.42 -4.94 12.00
C GLU A 52 5.33 -4.84 10.47
N ALA A 53 5.27 -5.97 9.76
CA ALA A 53 5.08 -5.98 8.30
C ALA A 53 3.76 -5.32 7.89
N SER A 54 2.65 -5.66 8.53
CA SER A 54 1.35 -5.00 8.28
C SER A 54 1.37 -3.51 8.58
N GLY A 55 2.04 -3.08 9.64
CA GLY A 55 2.18 -1.64 9.93
C GLY A 55 2.95 -0.91 8.84
N ASN A 56 4.05 -1.49 8.37
CA ASN A 56 4.85 -0.91 7.27
C ASN A 56 4.07 -0.87 5.94
N LEU A 57 3.22 -1.87 5.68
CA LEU A 57 2.36 -1.90 4.49
C LEU A 57 1.28 -0.81 4.53
N ASP A 58 0.64 -0.58 5.69
CA ASP A 58 -0.34 0.49 5.89
C ASP A 58 0.29 1.89 5.74
N ASP A 59 1.50 2.07 6.30
CA ASP A 59 2.29 3.28 6.13
C ASP A 59 2.61 3.53 4.64
N ALA A 60 3.07 2.50 3.92
CA ALA A 60 3.39 2.59 2.49
C ALA A 60 2.15 2.89 1.63
N TYR A 61 1.01 2.28 1.95
CA TYR A 61 -0.27 2.56 1.30
C TYR A 61 -0.63 4.05 1.45
N SER A 62 -0.58 4.57 2.68
CA SER A 62 -0.90 5.97 2.99
C SER A 62 0.02 6.95 2.26
N GLU A 63 1.32 6.64 2.15
CA GLU A 63 2.28 7.47 1.42
C GLU A 63 1.97 7.53 -0.09
N ILE A 64 1.61 6.40 -0.70
CA ILE A 64 1.26 6.34 -2.13
C ILE A 64 -0.07 7.06 -2.39
N GLU A 65 -1.08 6.89 -1.52
CA GLU A 65 -2.35 7.59 -1.63
C GLU A 65 -2.15 9.12 -1.63
N SER A 66 -1.37 9.62 -0.65
CA SER A 66 -1.01 11.05 -0.57
C SER A 66 -0.25 11.54 -1.81
N ALA A 67 0.61 10.71 -2.38
CA ALA A 67 1.31 11.02 -3.62
C ALA A 67 0.33 11.16 -4.81
N ILE A 68 -0.65 10.26 -4.92
CA ILE A 68 -1.69 10.32 -5.97
C ILE A 68 -2.51 11.61 -5.85
N GLU A 69 -2.95 11.97 -4.64
CA GLU A 69 -3.68 13.21 -4.39
C GLU A 69 -2.87 14.44 -4.80
N THR A 70 -1.59 14.46 -4.44
CA THR A 70 -0.67 15.55 -4.79
C THR A 70 -0.50 15.68 -6.31
N LEU A 71 -0.40 14.55 -7.02
CA LEU A 71 -0.32 14.54 -8.49
C LEU A 71 -1.64 15.00 -9.14
N GLN A 72 -2.78 14.70 -8.53
CA GLN A 72 -4.10 15.08 -9.04
C GLN A 72 -4.25 16.61 -9.12
N LEU A 73 -3.74 17.33 -8.12
CA LEU A 73 -3.70 18.80 -8.12
C LEU A 73 -2.92 19.40 -9.31
N ILE A 74 -2.00 18.65 -9.92
CA ILE A 74 -1.21 19.08 -11.06
C ILE A 74 -1.96 18.84 -12.38
N THR A 75 -2.74 17.75 -12.43
CA THR A 75 -3.50 17.32 -13.63
C THR A 75 -4.83 18.05 -13.78
N GLU A 76 -5.47 18.46 -12.68
CA GLU A 76 -6.57 19.44 -12.68
C GLU A 76 -6.17 20.76 -13.38
#